data_AF-A0A1D3CW54-F1
#
_entry.id   AF-A0A1D3CW54-F1
#
_cell.length_a   1.000
_cell.length_b   1.000
_cell.length_c   1.000
_cell.angle_alpha   90.00
_cell.angle_beta   90.00
_cell.angle_gamma   90.00
#
_symmetry.space_group_name_H-M   'P 1'
#
loop_
_entity.id
_entity.type
_entity.pdbx_description
1 polymer ?
#
loop_
_entity_poly.entity_id
_entity_poly.type
_entity_poly.pdbx_seq_one_letter_code
_entity_poly.pdbx_strand_id
1 'polypeptide(L)' 'MTVRTAVVEIRKHLEREGDLQQFELALLVNLLPRTSDEAKAHIPSLIRLSPARLSRIIDTLEVFRVHAS' A
#
# COMPACT_ATOMS: atom_id res chain seq x y z
N MET A 1 -16.24 -8.08 8.72
CA MET A 1 -15.15 -7.15 9.10
C MET A 1 -15.53 -5.77 8.55
N THR A 2 -15.53 -4.71 9.35
CA THR A 2 -15.83 -3.36 8.84
C THR A 2 -14.64 -2.80 8.05
N VAL A 3 -14.87 -1.98 7.01
CA VAL A 3 -13.83 -1.32 6.18
C VAL A 3 -12.72 -0.69 7.02
N ARG A 4 -13.11 -0.02 8.12
CA ARG A 4 -12.19 0.62 9.07
C ARG A 4 -11.18 -0.36 9.69
N THR A 5 -11.59 -1.60 9.93
CA THR A 5 -10.72 -2.65 10.49
C THR A 5 -9.70 -3.11 9.45
N ALA A 6 -10.10 -3.26 8.19
CA ALA A 6 -9.21 -3.66 7.10
C ALA A 6 -8.09 -2.63 6.86
N VAL A 7 -8.41 -1.31 6.88
CA VAL A 7 -7.38 -0.24 6.79
C VAL A 7 -6.34 -0.39 7.88
N VAL A 8 -6.79 -0.57 9.13
CA VAL A 8 -5.91 -0.63 10.30
C VAL A 8 -5.02 -1.86 10.24
N GLU A 9 -5.55 -3.01 9.77
CA GLU A 9 -4.76 -4.23 9.62
C GLU A 9 -3.71 -4.12 8.51
N ILE A 10 -4.08 -3.59 7.34
CA ILE A 10 -3.14 -3.41 6.23
C ILE A 10 -2.04 -2.43 6.62
N ARG A 11 -2.41 -1.32 7.25
CA ARG A 11 -1.41 -0.38 7.79
C ARG A 11 -0.47 -1.07 8.77
N LYS A 12 -0.99 -1.82 9.76
CA LYS A 12 -0.17 -2.55 10.73
C LYS A 12 0.73 -3.60 10.06
N HIS A 13 0.25 -4.23 8.99
CA HIS A 13 1.03 -5.20 8.22
C HIS A 13 2.22 -4.51 7.55
N LEU A 14 1.97 -3.43 6.82
CA LEU A 14 2.99 -2.65 6.12
C LEU A 14 3.97 -1.97 7.09
N GLU A 15 3.50 -1.46 8.23
CA GLU A 15 4.34 -0.85 9.28
C GLU A 15 5.37 -1.85 9.85
N ARG A 16 5.01 -3.14 9.99
CA ARG A 16 5.91 -4.17 10.53
C ARG A 16 7.09 -4.50 9.62
N GLU A 17 6.94 -4.28 8.32
CA GLU A 17 8.00 -4.57 7.36
C GLU A 17 9.09 -3.48 7.35
N GLY A 18 8.81 -2.32 7.96
CA GLY A 18 9.81 -1.29 8.30
C GLY A 18 10.43 -0.58 7.09
N ASP A 19 9.97 -0.88 5.89
CA ASP A 19 10.56 -0.40 4.64
C ASP A 19 9.81 0.79 4.04
N LEU A 20 8.68 1.20 4.61
CA LEU A 20 7.88 2.35 4.19
C LEU A 20 7.91 3.47 5.22
N GLN A 21 8.01 4.71 4.74
CA GLN A 21 7.85 5.90 5.57
C GLN A 21 6.35 6.17 5.82
N GLN A 22 6.02 6.84 6.93
CA GLN A 22 4.62 7.08 7.31
C GLN A 22 3.81 7.81 6.23
N PHE A 23 4.43 8.76 5.52
CA PHE A 23 3.74 9.47 4.43
C PHE A 23 3.50 8.56 3.21
N GLU A 24 4.45 7.67 2.87
CA GLU A 24 4.30 6.73 1.76
C GLU A 24 3.16 5.77 2.05
N LEU A 25 3.09 5.26 3.28
CA LEU A 25 2.02 4.39 3.71
C LEU A 25 0.67 5.10 3.64
N ALA A 26 0.57 6.35 4.12
CA ALA A 26 -0.65 7.14 4.05
C ALA A 26 -1.11 7.37 2.60
N LEU A 27 -0.18 7.65 1.68
CA LEU A 27 -0.50 7.82 0.26
C LEU A 27 -0.93 6.49 -0.38
N LEU A 28 -0.26 5.38 -0.09
CA LEU A 28 -0.61 4.06 -0.61
C LEU A 28 -2.03 3.63 -0.24
N VAL A 29 -2.43 3.83 1.03
CA VAL A 29 -3.79 3.47 1.49
C VAL A 29 -4.89 4.41 0.99
N ASN A 30 -4.53 5.65 0.62
CA ASN A 30 -5.48 6.63 0.08
C ASN A 30 -5.64 6.52 -1.44
N LEU A 31 -4.54 6.27 -2.16
CA LEU A 31 -4.52 6.23 -3.62
C LEU A 31 -4.86 4.85 -4.19
N LEU A 32 -4.55 3.78 -3.45
CA LEU A 32 -4.81 2.39 -3.85
C LEU A 32 -4.33 2.07 -5.29
N PRO A 33 -3.04 2.33 -5.61
CA PRO A 33 -2.51 2.10 -6.95
C PRO A 33 -2.63 0.63 -7.35
N ARG A 34 -2.90 0.38 -8.62
CA ARG A 34 -3.09 -0.96 -9.20
C ARG A 34 -1.82 -1.51 -9.81
N THR A 35 -0.87 -0.63 -10.16
CA THR A 35 0.39 -1.01 -10.79
C THR A 35 1.57 -0.36 -10.11
N SER A 36 2.73 -1.01 -10.21
CA SER A 36 3.99 -0.47 -9.69
C SER A 36 4.34 0.87 -10.32
N ASP A 37 4.03 1.06 -11.60
CA ASP A 37 4.31 2.29 -12.33
C ASP A 37 3.40 3.42 -11.86
N GLU A 38 2.11 3.15 -11.64
CA GLU A 38 1.17 4.10 -11.03
C GLU A 38 1.60 4.51 -9.62
N ALA A 39 1.98 3.53 -8.78
CA ALA A 39 2.47 3.81 -7.44
C ALA A 39 3.71 4.72 -7.45
N LYS A 40 4.66 4.50 -8.37
CA LYS A 40 5.86 5.32 -8.51
C LYS A 40 5.58 6.69 -9.13
N ALA A 41 4.62 6.79 -10.05
CA ALA A 41 4.22 8.05 -10.65
C ALA A 41 3.62 9.00 -9.60
N HIS A 42 2.83 8.47 -8.67
CA HIS A 42 2.24 9.26 -7.58
C HIS A 42 3.17 9.43 -6.38
N ILE A 43 4.01 8.43 -6.08
CA ILE A 43 4.88 8.40 -4.91
C ILE A 43 6.33 8.07 -5.37
N PRO A 44 7.07 9.07 -5.90
CA PRO A 44 8.38 8.84 -6.51
C PRO A 44 9.42 8.23 -5.56
N SER A 45 9.29 8.43 -4.24
CA SER A 45 10.17 7.86 -3.24
C SER A 45 10.12 6.33 -3.18
N LEU A 46 9.06 5.69 -3.70
CA LEU A 46 8.94 4.23 -3.80
C LEU A 46 9.92 3.61 -4.80
N ILE A 47 10.62 4.40 -5.62
CA ILE A 47 11.63 3.89 -6.56
C ILE A 47 12.76 3.10 -5.86
N ARG A 48 12.98 3.36 -4.56
CA ARG A 48 13.96 2.64 -3.74
C ARG A 48 13.57 1.19 -3.41
N LEU A 49 12.28 0.85 -3.54
CA LEU A 49 11.79 -0.50 -3.25
C LEU A 49 12.03 -1.41 -4.45
N SER A 50 12.33 -2.68 -4.17
CA SER A 50 12.45 -3.67 -5.23
C SER A 50 11.10 -3.89 -5.93
N PRO A 51 11.07 -4.20 -7.24
CA PRO A 51 9.81 -4.46 -7.96
C PRO A 51 8.97 -5.54 -7.29
N ALA A 52 9.61 -6.62 -6.84
CA ALA A 52 8.95 -7.73 -6.14
C ALA A 52 8.35 -7.32 -4.78
N ARG A 53 8.90 -6.28 -4.14
CA ARG A 53 8.35 -5.74 -2.89
C ARG A 53 7.15 -4.85 -3.17
N LEU A 54 7.26 -3.96 -4.16
CA LEU A 54 6.17 -3.07 -4.53
C LEU A 54 4.94 -3.83 -5.04
N SER A 55 5.14 -4.90 -5.83
CA SER A 55 4.04 -5.79 -6.23
C SER A 55 3.32 -6.40 -5.02
N ARG A 56 4.05 -6.92 -4.02
CA ARG A 56 3.44 -7.48 -2.81
C ARG A 56 2.61 -6.46 -2.02
N ILE A 57 3.09 -5.21 -1.96
CA ILE A 57 2.35 -4.11 -1.33
C ILE A 57 1.05 -3.87 -2.09
N ILE A 58 1.10 -3.80 -3.42
CA ILE A 58 -0.08 -3.61 -4.27
C ILE A 58 -1.07 -4.77 -4.12
N ASP A 59 -0.60 -6.01 -4.12
CA ASP A 59 -1.44 -7.20 -3.90
C ASP A 59 -2.15 -7.14 -2.54
N THR A 60 -1.47 -6.62 -1.51
CA THR A 60 -2.05 -6.42 -0.18
C THR A 60 -3.12 -5.32 -0.19
N LEU A 61 -2.91 -4.24 -0.95
CA LEU A 61 -3.89 -3.15 -1.12
C LEU A 61 -5.11 -3.58 -1.94
N GLU A 62 -4.98 -4.54 -2.86
CA GLU A 62 -6.09 -5.11 -3.63
C GLU A 62 -7.17 -5.70 -2.69
N VAL A 63 -6.75 -6.38 -1.62
CA VAL A 63 -7.64 -6.92 -0.58
C VAL A 63 -8.46 -5.81 0.08
N PHE A 64 -7.87 -4.62 0.29
CA PHE A 64 -8.60 -3.47 0.81
C PHE A 64 -9.74 -3.05 -0.12
N ARG A 65 -9.45 -3.00 -1.42
CA ARG A 65 -10.39 -2.51 -2.43
C ARG A 65 -11.66 -3.37 -2.49
N VAL A 66 -11.50 -4.69 -2.36
CA VAL A 66 -12.63 -5.64 -2.31
C VAL A 66 -13.53 -5.40 -1.10
N HIS A 67 -12.97 -4.97 0.03
CA HIS A 67 -13.74 -4.73 1.26
C HIS A 67 -14.35 -3.32 1.33
N ALA A 68 -13.75 -2.35 0.64
CA ALA A 68 -14.23 -0.96 0.59
C ALA A 68 -15.33 -0.71 -0.45
N SER A 69 -15.55 -1.66 -1.37
CA SER A 69 -16.60 -1.64 -2.41
C SER A 69 -17.88 -2.30 -1.92
#